data_AF-A4JU15-F1
#
_entry.id   AF-A4JU15-F1
#
_cell.length_a   1.000
_cell.length_b   1.000
_cell.length_c   1.000
_cell.angle_alpha   90.00
_cell.angle_beta   90.00
_cell.angle_gamma   90.00
#
_symmetry.space_group_name_H-M   'P 1'
#
loop_
_entity.id
_entity.type
_entity.pdbx_description
1 polymer ?
#
loop_
_entity_poly.entity_id
_entity_poly.type
_entity_poly.pdbx_seq_one_letter_code
_entity_poly.pdbx_strand_id
1 'polypeptide(L)'
;MAKDDFIRIKYSREVDGRKKRTSVSVDPDLFQIFAKIRGSVPAARAVLRQWAAEIDGDRQWSEGLGSDGGIGSSRLVQRRMFAEINEFVDKGMIVVRQEEVERHPNAPRPDVRAPKKRTRDKRTPVMA
;
A
#
# COMPACT_ATOMS: atom_id res chain seq x y z
N MET A 1 -3.58 32.19 -7.47
CA MET A 1 -2.27 31.54 -7.22
C MET A 1 -2.47 30.57 -6.08
N ALA A 2 -2.61 29.27 -6.35
CA ALA A 2 -2.55 28.26 -5.30
C ALA A 2 -1.12 28.29 -4.74
N LYS A 3 -0.97 28.62 -3.45
CA LYS A 3 0.29 28.32 -2.79
C LYS A 3 0.36 26.81 -2.71
N ASP A 4 1.20 26.21 -3.54
CA ASP A 4 1.63 24.82 -3.36
C ASP A 4 2.44 24.75 -2.05
N ASP A 5 1.74 24.80 -0.91
CA ASP A 5 2.31 24.74 0.42
C ASP A 5 2.69 23.30 0.75
N PHE A 6 3.73 22.78 0.10
CA PHE A 6 4.25 21.46 0.39
C PHE A 6 4.72 21.33 1.84
N ILE A 7 4.42 20.20 2.47
CA ILE A 7 4.96 19.85 3.78
C ILE A 7 6.41 19.41 3.61
N ARG A 8 7.32 20.16 4.23
CA ARG A 8 8.76 19.84 4.23
C ARG A 8 9.13 18.93 5.39
N ILE A 9 9.61 17.73 5.06
CA ILE A 9 10.17 16.79 6.01
C ILE A 9 11.69 16.97 6.03
N LYS A 10 12.20 17.59 7.09
CA LYS A 10 13.64 17.83 7.28
C LYS A 10 14.32 16.58 7.86
N TYR A 11 15.46 16.21 7.29
CA TYR A 11 16.33 15.12 7.76
C TYR A 11 17.80 15.51 7.59
N SER A 12 18.68 14.75 8.23
CA SER A 12 20.13 14.92 8.09
C SER A 12 20.66 13.78 7.23
N ARG A 13 21.58 14.10 6.32
CA ARG A 13 22.32 13.12 5.53
C ARG A 13 23.82 13.35 5.70
N GLU A 14 24.60 12.32 5.46
CA GLU A 14 26.06 12.42 5.46
C GLU A 14 26.56 12.61 4.03
N VAL A 15 27.39 13.62 3.82
CA VAL A 15 28.01 13.92 2.52
C VAL A 15 29.47 14.27 2.80
N ASP A 16 30.39 13.49 2.26
CA ASP A 16 31.84 13.67 2.43
C ASP A 16 32.27 13.75 3.91
N GLY A 17 31.73 12.86 4.76
CA GLY A 17 32.01 12.82 6.20
C GLY A 17 31.43 14.00 7.00
N ARG A 18 30.56 14.81 6.39
CA ARG A 18 29.88 15.94 7.06
C ARG A 18 28.37 15.72 7.09
N LYS A 19 27.76 15.97 8.26
CA LYS A 19 26.30 15.99 8.41
C LYS A 19 25.73 17.25 7.74
N LYS A 20 24.99 17.09 6.64
CA LYS A 20 24.24 18.14 5.95
C LYS A 20 22.75 18.00 6.22
N ARG A 21 22.07 19.11 6.47
CA ARG A 21 20.60 19.15 6.57
C ARG A 21 19.99 19.22 5.17
N THR A 22 18.94 18.45 4.96
CA THR A 22 18.19 18.35 3.70
C THR A 22 16.69 18.18 4.01
N SER A 23 15.85 18.20 2.98
CA SER A 23 14.41 17.99 3.14
C SER A 23 13.77 17.42 1.89
N VAL A 24 12.76 16.57 2.08
CA VAL A 24 11.82 16.17 1.02
C VAL A 24 10.52 16.95 1.13
N SER A 25 9.88 17.17 -0.01
CA SER A 25 8.59 17.86 -0.09
C SER A 25 7.47 16.85 -0.32
N VAL A 26 6.44 16.94 0.51
CA VAL A 26 5.28 16.03 0.48
C VAL A 26 4.02 16.86 0.29
N ASP A 27 3.11 16.34 -0.53
CA ASP A 27 1.79 16.92 -0.70
C ASP A 27 1.02 16.94 0.65
N PRO A 28 0.34 18.05 1.01
CA PRO A 28 -0.35 18.16 2.30
C PRO A 28 -1.46 17.13 2.51
N ASP A 29 -2.27 16.87 1.49
CA ASP A 29 -3.40 15.95 1.60
C ASP A 29 -2.90 14.51 1.73
N LEU A 30 -1.89 14.16 0.92
CA LEU A 30 -1.20 12.89 1.03
C LEU A 30 -0.60 12.68 2.43
N PHE A 31 0.03 13.71 2.99
CA PHE A 31 0.58 13.66 4.34
C PHE A 31 -0.50 13.47 5.40
N GLN A 32 -1.65 14.16 5.28
CA GLN A 32 -2.76 14.00 6.22
C GLN A 32 -3.34 12.59 6.20
N ILE A 33 -3.54 12.00 5.02
CA ILE A 33 -4.00 10.61 4.88
C ILE A 33 -2.99 9.66 5.53
N PHE A 34 -1.71 9.84 5.23
CA PHE A 34 -0.65 9.01 5.80
C PHE A 34 -0.54 9.15 7.33
N ALA A 35 -0.72 10.36 7.85
CA ALA A 35 -0.74 10.61 9.30
C ALA A 35 -1.89 9.90 10.01
N LYS A 36 -3.05 9.79 9.38
CA LYS A 36 -4.19 9.01 9.90
C LYS A 36 -3.86 7.52 9.97
N ILE A 37 -3.26 6.96 8.92
CA ILE A 37 -2.83 5.54 8.89
C ILE A 37 -1.82 5.26 10.00
N ARG A 38 -0.89 6.18 10.24
CA ARG A 38 0.13 6.05 11.30
C ARG A 38 -0.38 6.40 12.71
N GLY A 39 -1.62 6.86 12.86
CA GLY A 39 -2.24 7.21 14.13
C GLY A 39 -1.76 8.53 14.76
N SER A 40 -0.68 9.16 14.26
CA SER A 40 -0.24 10.48 14.72
C SER A 40 0.69 11.19 13.72
N VAL A 41 0.67 12.53 13.76
CA VAL A 41 1.57 13.39 12.96
C VAL A 41 3.06 13.16 13.28
N PRO A 42 3.49 13.04 14.56
CA PRO A 42 4.90 12.77 14.87
C PRO A 42 5.37 11.41 14.34
N ALA A 43 4.54 10.37 14.45
CA ALA A 43 4.87 9.04 13.93
C ALA A 43 5.05 9.06 12.41
N ALA A 44 4.11 9.67 11.68
CA ALA A 44 4.25 9.86 10.24
C ALA A 44 5.54 10.59 9.86
N ARG A 45 5.87 11.69 10.55
CA ARG A 45 7.13 12.42 10.30
C ARG A 45 8.36 11.57 10.58
N ALA A 46 8.35 10.72 11.60
CA ALA A 46 9.48 9.84 11.90
C ALA A 46 9.73 8.85 10.76
N VAL A 47 8.68 8.18 10.28
CA VAL A 47 8.76 7.24 9.16
C VAL A 47 9.24 7.94 7.89
N LEU A 48 8.67 9.10 7.54
CA LEU A 48 9.07 9.82 6.33
C LEU A 48 10.54 10.30 6.38
N ARG A 49 11.04 10.68 7.57
CA ARG A 49 12.47 11.01 7.73
C ARG A 49 13.35 9.80 7.53
N GLN A 50 12.95 8.66 8.09
CA GLN A 50 13.69 7.41 7.94
C GLN A 50 13.78 7.00 6.47
N TRP A 51 12.64 6.96 5.76
CA TRP A 51 12.64 6.61 4.33
C TRP A 51 13.44 7.60 3.48
N ALA A 52 13.37 8.90 3.77
CA ALA A 52 14.15 9.89 3.05
C ALA A 52 15.67 9.68 3.25
N ALA A 53 16.09 9.28 4.45
CA ALA A 53 17.48 8.95 4.74
C ALA A 53 17.93 7.65 4.05
N GLU A 54 17.10 6.61 4.06
CA GLU A 54 17.36 5.34 3.38
C GLU A 54 17.52 5.54 1.87
N ILE A 55 16.56 6.21 1.22
CA ILE A 55 16.59 6.48 -0.22
C ILE A 55 17.84 7.29 -0.62
N ASP A 56 18.24 8.26 0.20
CA ASP A 56 19.46 9.02 -0.05
C ASP A 56 20.72 8.16 0.12
N GLY A 57 20.75 7.24 1.09
CA GLY A 57 21.85 6.29 1.29
C GLY A 57 21.99 5.30 0.13
N ASP A 58 20.87 4.72 -0.33
CA ASP A 58 20.84 3.79 -1.46
C ASP A 58 21.37 4.43 -2.76
N ARG A 59 21.13 5.74 -2.93
CA ARG A 59 21.65 6.53 -4.06
C ARG A 59 23.15 6.78 -3.99
N GLN A 60 23.69 6.99 -2.79
CA GLN A 60 25.13 7.18 -2.62
C GLN A 60 25.91 5.89 -2.90
N TRP A 61 25.33 4.73 -2.60
CA TRP A 61 25.94 3.42 -2.87
C TRP A 61 25.85 3.01 -4.34
N SER A 62 24.84 3.48 -5.06
CA SER A 62 24.65 3.22 -6.49
C SER A 62 25.42 4.24 -7.34
N GLU A 63 26.74 4.24 -7.25
CA GLU A 63 27.61 5.10 -8.07
C GLU A 63 27.40 4.86 -9.58
N GLY A 64 27.03 5.91 -10.31
CA GLY A 64 27.28 6.03 -11.76
C GLY A 64 26.06 6.03 -12.68
N LEU A 65 24.92 5.49 -12.28
CA LEU A 65 23.67 5.56 -13.05
C LEU A 65 22.56 5.84 -12.06
N GLY A 66 21.91 7.00 -12.17
CA GLY A 66 20.72 7.30 -11.39
C GLY A 66 19.70 6.19 -11.62
N SER A 67 19.63 5.24 -10.69
CA SER A 67 18.91 3.96 -10.85
C SER A 67 17.40 4.13 -10.98
N ASP A 68 16.90 5.36 -10.77
CA ASP A 68 15.52 5.76 -11.01
C ASP A 68 15.34 6.70 -12.21
N GLY A 69 16.30 6.82 -13.12
CA GLY A 69 16.15 7.65 -14.34
C GLY A 69 15.95 9.16 -14.07
N GLY A 70 16.49 9.68 -12.95
CA GLY A 70 16.40 11.10 -12.59
C GLY A 70 15.18 11.48 -11.73
N ILE A 71 14.41 10.50 -11.23
CA ILE A 71 13.31 10.77 -10.28
C ILE A 71 13.88 11.42 -8.99
N GLY A 72 13.27 12.47 -8.46
CA GLY A 72 13.74 13.12 -7.23
C GLY A 72 13.38 12.34 -5.94
N SER A 73 14.18 12.46 -4.87
CA SER A 73 13.94 11.76 -3.59
C SER A 73 12.52 11.98 -3.03
N SER A 74 11.97 13.20 -3.19
CA SER A 74 10.59 13.50 -2.81
C SER A 74 9.56 12.60 -3.50
N ARG A 75 9.75 12.30 -4.79
CA ARG A 75 8.84 11.46 -5.57
C ARG A 75 8.94 9.99 -5.16
N LEU A 76 10.12 9.51 -4.79
CA LEU A 76 10.31 8.15 -4.26
C LEU A 76 9.65 7.98 -2.90
N VAL A 77 9.80 8.97 -2.00
CA VAL A 77 9.09 8.97 -0.72
C VAL A 77 7.59 8.94 -0.94
N GLN A 78 7.06 9.77 -1.84
CA GLN A 78 5.63 9.76 -2.19
C GLN A 78 5.19 8.40 -2.77
N ARG A 79 6.00 7.74 -3.61
CA ARG A 79 5.69 6.38 -4.11
C ARG A 79 5.58 5.36 -2.99
N ARG A 80 6.50 5.37 -2.01
CA ARG A 80 6.39 4.52 -0.81
C ARG A 80 5.13 4.83 -0.01
N MET A 81 4.77 6.12 0.16
CA MET A 81 3.52 6.50 0.81
C MET A 81 2.29 5.93 0.10
N PHE A 82 2.21 6.04 -1.24
CA PHE A 82 1.11 5.47 -2.01
C PHE A 82 1.02 3.96 -1.86
N ALA A 83 2.15 3.24 -1.89
CA ALA A 83 2.17 1.80 -1.70
C ALA A 83 1.57 1.41 -0.34
N GLU A 84 1.96 2.10 0.73
CA GLU A 84 1.43 1.82 2.07
C GLU A 84 -0.04 2.20 2.22
N ILE A 85 -0.46 3.32 1.62
CA ILE A 85 -1.88 3.72 1.60
C ILE A 85 -2.71 2.66 0.88
N ASN A 86 -2.25 2.17 -0.27
CA ASN A 86 -2.94 1.12 -1.02
C ASN A 86 -3.03 -0.17 -0.21
N GLU A 87 -1.93 -0.60 0.43
CA GLU A 87 -1.94 -1.80 1.27
C GLU A 87 -2.94 -1.67 2.44
N PHE A 88 -3.01 -0.48 3.07
CA PHE A 88 -3.97 -0.22 4.13
C PHE A 88 -5.41 -0.25 3.61
N VAL A 89 -5.67 0.35 2.45
CA VAL A 89 -7.00 0.36 1.81
C VAL A 89 -7.41 -1.06 1.42
N ASP A 90 -6.53 -1.85 0.83
CA ASP A 90 -6.81 -3.23 0.43
C ASP A 90 -7.18 -4.09 1.63
N LYS A 91 -6.44 -3.97 2.74
CA LYS A 91 -6.78 -4.62 4.01
C LYS A 91 -8.14 -4.17 4.54
N GLY A 92 -8.43 -2.87 4.50
CA GLY A 92 -9.72 -2.32 4.90
C GLY A 92 -10.89 -2.83 4.05
N MET A 93 -10.72 -2.91 2.73
CA MET A 93 -11.74 -3.45 1.82
C MET A 93 -12.06 -4.92 2.08
N ILE A 94 -11.06 -5.72 2.48
CA ILE A 94 -11.28 -7.12 2.87
C ILE A 94 -12.18 -7.20 4.12
N VAL A 95 -11.94 -6.35 5.12
CA VAL A 95 -12.74 -6.32 6.36
C VAL A 95 -14.19 -5.91 6.09
N VAL A 96 -14.41 -4.86 5.29
CA VAL A 96 -15.77 -4.40 4.93
C VAL A 96 -16.55 -5.48 4.19
N ARG A 97 -15.91 -6.19 3.25
CA ARG A 97 -16.54 -7.32 2.53
C ARG A 97 -16.90 -8.46 3.48
N GLN A 98 -16.06 -8.76 4.48
CA GLN A 98 -16.38 -9.80 5.47
C GLN A 98 -17.57 -9.40 6.34
N GLU A 99 -17.64 -8.14 6.80
CA GLU A 99 -18.79 -7.66 7.58
C GLU A 99 -20.10 -7.67 6.77
N GLU A 100 -20.08 -7.34 5.48
CA GLU A 100 -21.26 -7.44 4.61
C GLU A 100 -21.76 -8.89 4.44
N VAL A 101 -20.82 -9.84 4.33
CA VAL A 101 -21.15 -11.28 4.24
C VAL A 101 -21.72 -11.79 5.57
N GLU A 102 -21.19 -11.33 6.71
CA GLU A 102 -21.63 -11.75 8.04
C GLU A 102 -22.93 -11.08 8.50
N ARG A 103 -23.22 -9.84 8.08
CA ARG A 103 -24.43 -9.09 8.47
C ARG A 103 -25.69 -9.47 7.70
N HIS A 104 -25.61 -10.31 6.67
CA HIS A 104 -26.81 -10.75 5.96
C HIS A 104 -27.52 -11.90 6.69
N PRO A 105 -28.75 -11.72 7.24
CA PRO A 105 -29.46 -12.75 7.99
C PRO A 105 -29.89 -13.97 7.14
N ASN A 106 -29.56 -13.98 5.84
CA ASN A 106 -29.90 -15.03 4.88
C ASN A 106 -28.78 -15.27 3.83
N ALA A 107 -27.51 -14.99 4.16
CA ALA A 107 -26.40 -15.29 3.24
C ALA A 107 -26.41 -16.80 2.89
N PRO A 108 -26.53 -17.19 1.60
CA PRO A 108 -26.54 -18.60 1.23
C PRO A 108 -25.18 -19.19 1.61
N ARG A 109 -25.18 -20.25 2.43
CA ARG A 109 -23.96 -21.04 2.68
C ARG A 109 -23.39 -21.46 1.32
N PRO A 110 -22.07 -21.37 1.08
CA PRO A 110 -21.49 -21.90 -0.14
C PRO A 110 -21.78 -23.40 -0.16
N ASP A 111 -22.71 -23.77 -1.03
CA ASP A 111 -23.19 -25.13 -1.20
C ASP A 111 -22.03 -25.91 -1.82
N VAL A 112 -21.29 -26.65 -0.99
CA VAL A 112 -20.33 -27.66 -1.46
C VAL A 112 -21.16 -28.82 -2.02
N ARG A 113 -21.85 -28.58 -3.15
CA ARG A 113 -22.49 -29.63 -3.92
C ARG A 113 -21.41 -30.42 -4.62
N ALA A 114 -20.94 -31.45 -3.93
CA ALA A 114 -20.22 -32.56 -4.50
C ALA A 114 -20.93 -33.03 -5.79
N PRO A 115 -20.21 -33.30 -6.90
CA PRO A 115 -20.83 -33.78 -8.11
C PRO A 115 -21.36 -35.20 -7.86
N LYS A 116 -22.69 -35.33 -7.74
CA LYS A 116 -23.35 -36.63 -7.76
C LYS A 116 -23.13 -37.25 -9.14
N LYS A 117 -22.19 -38.20 -9.23
CA LYS A 117 -22.06 -39.13 -10.35
C LYS A 117 -23.45 -39.75 -10.61
N ARG A 118 -24.04 -39.45 -11.77
CA ARG A 118 -25.23 -40.15 -12.27
C ARG A 118 -24.83 -41.61 -12.55
N THR A 119 -25.18 -42.51 -11.65
CA THR A 119 -25.24 -43.95 -11.93
C THR A 119 -26.43 -44.19 -12.85
N ARG A 120 -26.15 -44.52 -14.12
CA ARG A 120 -27.12 -44.99 -15.10
C ARG A 120 -27.35 -46.48 -14.83
N ASP A 121 -28.40 -46.80 -14.09
CA ASP A 121 -28.77 -48.20 -13.87
C ASP A 121 -29.72 -48.70 -14.95
N LYS A 122 -29.47 -49.93 -15.40
CA LYS A 122 -30.15 -50.64 -16.47
C LYS A 122 -31.50 -51.18 -15.97
N ARG A 123 -32.53 -51.21 -16.82
CA ARG A 123 -33.61 -52.22 -16.82
C ARG A 123 -34.50 -52.09 -18.07
N THR A 124 -34.35 -53.02 -19.01
CA THR A 124 -35.42 -53.64 -19.83
C THR A 124 -36.40 -54.41 -18.91
N PRO A 125 -37.56 -55.00 -19.33
CA PRO A 125 -38.14 -55.30 -20.67
C PRO A 125 -39.60 -54.75 -20.82
N VAL A 126 -40.44 -54.96 -21.85
CA VAL A 126 -41.13 -56.19 -22.33
C VAL A 126 -41.89 -55.86 -23.64
N MET A 127 -42.06 -56.92 -24.45
CA MET A 127 -42.82 -57.13 -25.69
C MET A 127 -44.16 -56.39 -25.86
N ALA A 128 -44.42 -56.01 -27.12
CA ALA A 128 -45.64 -56.30 -27.87
C ALA A 128 -45.27 -56.46 -29.35
#